data_AF-A0A6P7KFR7-F1
#
_entry.id   AF-A0A6P7KFR7-F1
#
_cell.length_a   1.000
_cell.length_b   1.000
_cell.length_c   1.000
_cell.angle_alpha   90.00
_cell.angle_beta   90.00
_cell.angle_gamma   90.00
#
_symmetry.space_group_name_H-M   'P 1'
#
loop_
_entity.id
_entity.type
_entity.pdbx_description
1 polymer ?
#
loop_
_entity_poly.entity_id
_entity_poly.type
_entity_poly.pdbx_seq_one_letter_code
_entity_poly.pdbx_strand_id
1 'polypeptide(L)'
;MDSHGRDEAKGPVLHIVVVGFHHKKGCQVEFSYPPLLPDEGHDSNLLPEEWKYLPFLALPDGAHNYQEDTVYFHLPPLSGDKKCVYGVSCYRQIEAKALKVRQADVTRETVQKSVCVLSRVPLYGLLQAKLQLITHAYFEEKDFSQISILKELYDHMNGSLRGSSLEGSQVYLGLSPRDLILHFQHKVVLLFKLILLEKKVLFYVSPVNRLVGTLMTVLSLFPGMIEHGLVDSSHYRPKSSVSEDLSLVESISGAEEFVSVSVTDLANSTLEQEGVETAQHAADSSLSSGNSAESDSHLLKPPSRTSPESSESDWETLDPSVLEEAGPKEAAETGAELPDAFDSKPGTPITVQPQAASGQGGVIQGLVSGLEEDQYGMPLPIFTKGYLCLPYMALQQHHLLSDVTVRGFVAGATNILFRQQRHLSDAIVEVEEARIQIQDPELRKSLSLTTADLRFADYLVKHVTENRDDVFLDGTGWEGGDEWIRAQFTLYLHSLLSSTLQQDNERLLADYGAPFIAAWKITHNYRVWFSNKHPGMAAITPGHPFQGQYSVADVKLRLSHSVQNSERGKKIGSAMMTTSRSMVQTGKAVGQSVGGALTSAKSAMSSWFSTLAQPAPIATTASPDPATEAKP
;
A
#
# COMPACT_ATOMS: atom_id res chain seq x y z
N MET A 1 9.84 30.66 22.35
CA MET A 1 8.76 30.53 23.34
C MET A 1 7.45 30.73 22.60
N ASP A 2 6.61 29.70 22.67
CA ASP A 2 5.20 29.60 22.26
C ASP A 2 4.84 29.66 20.76
N SER A 3 5.40 28.73 19.97
CA SER A 3 4.73 28.23 18.76
C SER A 3 3.73 27.09 19.06
N HIS A 4 3.95 26.32 20.14
CA HIS A 4 3.09 25.20 20.52
C HIS A 4 1.68 25.63 20.96
N GLY A 5 1.52 26.81 21.58
CA GLY A 5 0.22 27.30 22.05
C GLY A 5 -0.73 27.82 20.96
N ARG A 6 -0.25 28.08 19.72
CA ARG A 6 -1.12 28.51 18.60
C ARG A 6 -1.70 27.34 17.81
N ASP A 7 -1.04 26.18 17.83
CA ASP A 7 -1.49 25.02 17.07
C ASP A 7 -2.60 24.24 17.77
N GLU A 8 -2.61 24.19 19.10
CA GLU A 8 -3.68 23.57 19.90
C GLU A 8 -5.05 24.26 19.76
N ALA A 9 -5.07 25.54 19.38
CA ALA A 9 -6.31 26.30 19.19
C ALA A 9 -7.06 25.89 17.90
N LYS A 10 -6.34 25.37 16.91
CA LYS A 10 -6.89 24.99 15.60
C LYS A 10 -7.13 23.48 15.59
N GLY A 11 -8.35 23.05 15.26
CA GLY A 11 -8.70 21.63 15.24
C GLY A 11 -7.92 20.81 14.19
N PRO A 12 -8.13 19.49 14.11
CA PRO A 12 -7.41 18.61 13.20
C PRO A 12 -7.67 18.90 11.72
N VAL A 13 -8.85 19.42 11.37
CA VAL A 13 -9.22 19.76 9.99
C VAL A 13 -8.80 21.20 9.68
N LEU A 14 -7.96 21.34 8.65
CA LEU A 14 -7.48 22.62 8.13
C LEU A 14 -8.51 23.27 7.22
N HIS A 15 -9.01 22.52 6.23
CA HIS A 15 -9.91 23.02 5.20
C HIS A 15 -10.88 21.93 4.73
N ILE A 16 -12.11 22.34 4.41
CA ILE A 16 -13.02 21.63 3.51
C ILE A 16 -12.88 22.25 2.13
N VAL A 17 -12.72 21.45 1.09
CA VAL A 17 -12.48 21.89 -0.28
C VAL A 17 -13.45 21.18 -1.22
N VAL A 18 -14.09 21.92 -2.13
CA VAL A 18 -14.82 21.34 -3.25
C VAL A 18 -13.99 21.48 -4.51
N VAL A 19 -13.80 20.37 -5.20
CA VAL A 19 -13.14 20.34 -6.51
C VAL A 19 -14.15 19.88 -7.54
N GLY A 20 -14.29 20.62 -8.63
CA GLY A 20 -15.15 20.26 -9.75
C GLY A 20 -14.38 20.11 -11.05
N PHE A 21 -14.99 19.46 -12.03
CA PHE A 21 -14.43 19.32 -13.36
C PHE A 21 -15.03 20.33 -14.34
N HIS A 22 -14.21 21.25 -14.85
CA HIS A 22 -14.60 22.19 -15.90
C HIS A 22 -14.14 21.72 -17.28
N HIS A 23 -15.06 21.62 -18.24
CA HIS A 23 -14.82 21.03 -19.58
C HIS A 23 -13.65 21.63 -20.38
N LYS A 24 -13.33 22.92 -20.19
CA LYS A 24 -12.17 23.60 -20.82
C LYS A 24 -10.93 23.69 -19.95
N LYS A 25 -11.09 23.68 -18.62
CA LYS A 25 -10.02 24.03 -17.68
C LYS A 25 -9.52 22.84 -16.86
N GLY A 26 -10.20 21.70 -16.93
CA GLY A 26 -9.92 20.52 -16.12
C GLY A 26 -10.44 20.65 -14.70
N CYS A 27 -9.84 19.89 -13.78
CA CYS A 27 -10.18 19.93 -12.35
C CYS A 27 -9.78 21.29 -11.75
N GLN A 28 -10.71 21.93 -11.04
CA GLN A 28 -10.47 23.20 -10.35
C GLN A 28 -11.06 23.14 -8.93
N VAL A 29 -10.41 23.81 -7.98
CA VAL A 29 -11.05 24.14 -6.71
C VAL A 29 -12.15 25.16 -7.02
N GLU A 30 -13.34 24.92 -6.51
CA GLU A 30 -14.52 25.78 -6.68
C GLU A 30 -14.95 26.42 -5.35
N PHE A 31 -14.60 25.79 -4.23
CA PHE A 31 -14.91 26.28 -2.90
C PHE A 31 -13.88 25.80 -1.88
N SER A 32 -13.55 26.62 -0.89
CA SER A 32 -12.76 26.24 0.28
C SER A 32 -13.20 26.94 1.56
N TYR A 33 -13.26 26.20 2.66
CA TYR A 33 -13.61 26.71 3.98
C TYR A 33 -12.78 26.11 5.11
N PRO A 34 -12.08 26.95 5.91
CA PRO A 34 -11.68 28.33 5.61
C PRO A 34 -10.95 28.44 4.25
N PRO A 35 -10.80 29.65 3.67
CA PRO A 35 -10.11 29.83 2.40
C PRO A 35 -8.69 29.26 2.44
N LEU A 36 -8.23 28.67 1.33
CA LEU A 36 -6.86 28.13 1.23
C LEU A 36 -5.79 29.23 1.28
N LEU A 37 -6.14 30.43 0.82
CA LEU A 37 -5.33 31.63 0.91
C LEU A 37 -6.10 32.67 1.74
N PRO A 38 -5.57 33.16 2.89
CA PRO A 38 -6.33 34.02 3.80
C PRO A 38 -6.85 35.33 3.19
N ASP A 39 -6.12 35.87 2.20
CA ASP A 39 -6.48 37.12 1.51
C ASP A 39 -7.51 36.92 0.39
N GLU A 40 -7.87 35.66 0.10
CA GLU A 40 -8.80 35.28 -0.95
C GLU A 40 -10.18 34.87 -0.39
N GLY A 41 -11.21 34.98 -1.23
CA GLY A 41 -12.55 34.51 -0.88
C GLY A 41 -12.68 32.98 -0.87
N HIS A 42 -13.76 32.47 -0.28
CA HIS A 42 -14.06 31.03 -0.25
C HIS A 42 -14.22 30.41 -1.64
N ASP A 43 -14.67 31.18 -2.63
CA ASP A 43 -14.92 30.74 -4.01
C ASP A 43 -13.71 30.98 -4.94
N SER A 44 -12.52 31.26 -4.37
CA SER A 44 -11.30 31.46 -5.15
C SER A 44 -10.73 30.15 -5.66
N ASN A 45 -10.34 30.14 -6.94
CA ASN A 45 -9.69 28.99 -7.58
C ASN A 45 -8.14 29.04 -7.41
N LEU A 46 -7.62 30.07 -6.73
CA LEU A 46 -6.19 30.24 -6.51
C LEU A 46 -5.69 29.29 -5.42
N LEU A 47 -4.48 28.80 -5.61
CA LEU A 47 -3.85 27.81 -4.73
C LEU A 47 -2.44 28.25 -4.36
N PRO A 48 -1.96 27.91 -3.15
CA PRO A 48 -0.53 27.91 -2.86
C PRO A 48 0.22 27.10 -3.93
N GLU A 49 1.42 27.56 -4.29
CA GLU A 49 2.22 26.93 -5.35
C GLU A 49 2.51 25.46 -5.05
N GLU A 50 2.77 25.16 -3.77
CA GLU A 50 3.01 23.82 -3.26
C GLU A 50 1.80 22.90 -3.43
N TRP A 51 0.59 23.46 -3.46
CA TRP A 51 -0.68 22.73 -3.55
C TRP A 51 -1.31 22.79 -4.95
N LYS A 52 -0.58 23.22 -5.97
CA LYS A 52 -1.07 23.30 -7.37
C LYS A 52 -1.66 22.00 -7.93
N TYR A 53 -1.30 20.85 -7.34
CA TYR A 53 -1.80 19.53 -7.76
C TYR A 53 -3.06 19.07 -7.00
N LEU A 54 -3.50 19.80 -5.96
CA LEU A 54 -4.67 19.46 -5.16
C LEU A 54 -5.92 19.10 -6.00
N PRO A 55 -6.31 19.84 -7.05
CA PRO A 55 -7.50 19.50 -7.84
C PRO A 55 -7.42 18.10 -8.48
N PHE A 56 -6.24 17.71 -8.96
CA PHE A 56 -6.02 16.44 -9.64
C PHE A 56 -5.87 15.26 -8.66
N LEU A 57 -5.46 15.55 -7.42
CA LEU A 57 -5.43 14.57 -6.34
C LEU A 57 -6.83 14.31 -5.78
N ALA A 58 -7.66 15.35 -5.66
CA ALA A 58 -9.01 15.25 -5.12
C ALA A 58 -10.02 14.64 -6.11
N LEU A 59 -9.81 14.87 -7.43
CA LEU A 59 -10.53 14.23 -8.53
C LEU A 59 -9.55 13.42 -9.39
N PRO A 60 -9.32 12.14 -9.06
CA PRO A 60 -8.26 11.33 -9.66
C PRO A 60 -8.53 10.97 -11.12
N ASP A 61 -7.47 10.61 -11.84
CA ASP A 61 -7.54 10.10 -13.21
C ASP A 61 -8.49 8.90 -13.30
N GLY A 62 -9.42 8.98 -14.25
CA GLY A 62 -10.43 7.93 -14.46
C GLY A 62 -11.63 8.00 -13.51
N ALA A 63 -11.73 9.00 -12.64
CA ALA A 63 -12.86 9.15 -11.72
C ALA A 63 -14.23 9.22 -12.43
N HIS A 64 -14.27 9.69 -13.69
CA HIS A 64 -15.49 9.72 -14.52
C HIS A 64 -16.05 8.32 -14.86
N ASN A 65 -15.28 7.26 -14.64
CA ASN A 65 -15.74 5.88 -14.85
C ASN A 65 -16.55 5.33 -13.66
N TYR A 66 -16.64 6.08 -12.56
CA TYR A 66 -17.25 5.61 -11.31
C TYR A 66 -18.30 6.60 -10.82
N GLN A 67 -19.44 6.08 -10.37
CA GLN A 67 -20.53 6.90 -9.83
C GLN A 67 -20.08 7.65 -8.56
N GLU A 68 -19.29 6.98 -7.73
CA GLU A 68 -18.66 7.51 -6.53
C GLU A 68 -17.40 6.72 -6.20
N ASP A 69 -16.45 7.35 -5.50
CA ASP A 69 -15.31 6.68 -4.87
C ASP A 69 -14.62 7.59 -3.84
N THR A 70 -13.59 7.09 -3.16
CA THR A 70 -12.78 7.87 -2.20
C THR A 70 -11.28 7.70 -2.44
N VAL A 71 -10.53 8.80 -2.38
CA VAL A 71 -9.08 8.84 -2.52
C VAL A 71 -8.41 9.48 -1.29
N TYR A 72 -7.26 8.94 -0.90
CA TYR A 72 -6.34 9.54 0.06
C TYR A 72 -5.14 10.11 -0.70
N PHE A 73 -4.63 11.25 -0.25
CA PHE A 73 -3.44 11.85 -0.83
C PHE A 73 -2.71 12.69 0.22
N HIS A 74 -1.45 13.00 -0.06
CA HIS A 74 -0.63 13.86 0.79
C HIS A 74 -0.28 15.13 0.02
N LEU A 75 -0.29 16.25 0.74
CA LEU A 75 0.17 17.54 0.24
C LEU A 75 1.48 17.93 0.94
N PRO A 76 2.41 18.57 0.21
CA PRO A 76 3.61 19.13 0.82
C PRO A 76 3.23 20.20 1.86
N PRO A 77 4.08 20.42 2.88
CA PRO A 77 3.90 21.53 3.80
C PRO A 77 3.88 22.88 3.07
N LEU A 78 3.09 23.82 3.57
CA LEU A 78 3.16 25.22 3.14
C LEU A 78 4.33 25.91 3.82
N SER A 79 4.93 26.91 3.15
CA SER A 79 6.02 27.71 3.73
C SER A 79 5.73 28.16 5.17
N GLY A 80 6.55 27.68 6.12
CA GLY A 80 6.45 27.98 7.55
C GLY A 80 5.94 26.79 8.39
N ASP A 81 5.11 25.93 7.82
CA ASP A 81 4.79 24.61 8.36
C ASP A 81 5.85 23.61 7.88
N LYS A 82 6.18 22.62 8.70
CA LYS A 82 7.15 21.55 8.34
C LYS A 82 6.46 20.20 8.15
N LYS A 83 5.15 20.13 8.36
CA LYS A 83 4.41 18.86 8.40
C LYS A 83 3.59 18.62 7.14
N CYS A 84 3.55 17.37 6.72
CA CYS A 84 2.67 16.83 5.70
C CYS A 84 1.20 17.14 6.02
N VAL A 85 0.41 17.47 5.00
CA VAL A 85 -1.04 17.63 5.10
C VAL A 85 -1.72 16.43 4.45
N TYR A 86 -2.65 15.82 5.19
CA TYR A 86 -3.35 14.61 4.79
C TYR A 86 -4.70 14.94 4.17
N GLY A 87 -4.90 14.54 2.92
CA GLY A 87 -6.13 14.74 2.17
C GLY A 87 -6.98 13.48 2.11
N VAL A 88 -8.28 13.62 2.37
CA VAL A 88 -9.31 12.61 2.07
C VAL A 88 -10.36 13.26 1.17
N SER A 89 -10.64 12.68 0.01
CA SER A 89 -11.59 13.23 -0.96
C SER A 89 -12.60 12.18 -1.40
N CYS A 90 -13.89 12.50 -1.25
CA CYS A 90 -14.98 11.69 -1.76
C CYS A 90 -15.56 12.39 -3.00
N TYR A 91 -15.57 11.69 -4.13
CA TYR A 91 -16.14 12.24 -5.37
C TYR A 91 -17.40 11.49 -5.77
N ARG A 92 -18.30 12.21 -6.44
CA ARG A 92 -19.54 11.66 -6.99
C ARG A 92 -19.85 12.28 -8.34
N GLN A 93 -20.68 11.60 -9.12
CA GLN A 93 -21.26 12.11 -10.36
C GLN A 93 -22.78 12.29 -10.22
N ILE A 94 -23.30 13.30 -10.91
CA ILE A 94 -24.74 13.54 -11.03
C ILE A 94 -25.08 13.98 -12.45
N GLU A 95 -26.23 13.53 -12.96
CA GLU A 95 -26.73 13.98 -14.26
C GLU A 95 -27.09 15.47 -14.20
N ALA A 96 -26.65 16.26 -15.17
CA ALA A 96 -26.90 17.71 -15.22
C ALA A 96 -28.39 18.07 -15.25
N LYS A 97 -29.24 17.18 -15.79
CA LYS A 97 -30.70 17.33 -15.79
C LYS A 97 -31.35 17.16 -14.41
N ALA A 98 -30.65 16.53 -13.46
CA ALA A 98 -31.13 16.33 -12.10
C ALA A 98 -30.85 17.54 -11.18
N LEU A 99 -30.08 18.52 -11.65
CA LEU A 99 -29.75 19.73 -10.89
C LEU A 99 -30.95 20.68 -10.82
N LYS A 100 -31.22 21.23 -9.63
CA LYS A 100 -32.18 22.32 -9.42
C LYS A 100 -31.66 23.62 -10.02
N VAL A 101 -30.36 23.88 -9.86
CA VAL A 101 -29.67 25.07 -10.37
C VAL A 101 -28.56 24.62 -11.31
N ARG A 102 -28.71 24.96 -12.60
CA ARG A 102 -27.71 24.67 -13.63
C ARG A 102 -26.94 25.95 -13.97
N GLN A 103 -25.68 25.99 -13.54
CA GLN A 103 -24.77 27.08 -13.86
C GLN A 103 -24.38 27.05 -15.37
N ALA A 104 -24.01 28.22 -15.91
CA ALA A 104 -23.76 28.39 -17.35
C ALA A 104 -22.56 27.58 -17.88
N ASP A 105 -21.64 27.20 -17.00
CA ASP A 105 -20.46 26.40 -17.27
C ASP A 105 -20.73 24.88 -17.30
N VAL A 106 -21.93 24.44 -16.86
CA VAL A 106 -22.41 23.05 -16.94
C VAL A 106 -22.87 22.72 -18.35
N THR A 107 -21.89 22.43 -19.21
CA THR A 107 -22.12 22.10 -20.64
C THR A 107 -22.26 20.60 -20.91
N ARG A 108 -21.82 19.74 -19.99
CA ARG A 108 -21.85 18.27 -20.11
C ARG A 108 -23.16 17.67 -19.59
N GLU A 109 -23.39 16.40 -19.93
CA GLU A 109 -24.53 15.61 -19.45
C GLU A 109 -24.39 15.21 -17.98
N THR A 110 -23.16 15.09 -17.48
CA THR A 110 -22.86 14.80 -16.08
C THR A 110 -21.98 15.90 -15.47
N VAL A 111 -22.23 16.18 -14.21
CA VAL A 111 -21.40 17.01 -13.34
C VAL A 111 -20.66 16.09 -12.38
N GLN A 112 -19.36 16.33 -12.25
CA GLN A 112 -18.48 15.59 -11.37
C GLN A 112 -17.81 16.55 -10.41
N LYS A 113 -17.97 16.29 -9.11
CA LYS A 113 -17.35 17.07 -8.04
C LYS A 113 -16.87 16.14 -6.92
N SER A 114 -15.92 16.63 -6.14
CA SER A 114 -15.50 16.01 -4.90
C SER A 114 -15.61 16.98 -3.74
N VAL A 115 -15.90 16.44 -2.56
CA VAL A 115 -15.73 17.14 -1.29
C VAL A 115 -14.51 16.52 -0.63
N CYS A 116 -13.57 17.38 -0.21
CA CYS A 116 -12.27 17.00 0.31
C CYS A 116 -12.03 17.63 1.67
N VAL A 117 -11.45 16.86 2.58
CA VAL A 117 -10.95 17.30 3.87
C VAL A 117 -9.42 17.33 3.82
N LEU A 118 -8.83 18.48 4.13
CA LEU A 118 -7.40 18.64 4.39
C LEU A 118 -7.17 18.63 5.90
N SER A 119 -6.36 17.70 6.39
CA SER A 119 -6.19 17.41 7.81
C SER A 119 -4.72 17.46 8.22
N ARG A 120 -4.47 17.87 9.46
CA ARG A 120 -3.15 17.81 10.12
C ARG A 120 -2.81 16.42 10.64
N VAL A 121 -3.83 15.57 10.81
CA VAL A 121 -3.72 14.23 11.38
C VAL A 121 -4.20 13.17 10.37
N PRO A 122 -3.53 12.02 10.28
CA PRO A 122 -3.78 10.99 9.27
C PRO A 122 -4.96 10.06 9.61
N LEU A 123 -6.12 10.63 9.94
CA LEU A 123 -7.34 9.89 10.31
C LEU A 123 -8.16 9.43 9.09
N TYR A 124 -7.54 8.73 8.14
CA TYR A 124 -8.10 8.49 6.80
C TYR A 124 -9.50 7.84 6.83
N GLY A 125 -9.65 6.69 7.49
CA GLY A 125 -10.92 5.97 7.50
C GLY A 125 -12.04 6.69 8.24
N LEU A 126 -11.70 7.37 9.35
CA LEU A 126 -12.67 8.13 10.13
C LEU A 126 -13.19 9.35 9.34
N LEU A 127 -12.27 10.06 8.69
CA LEU A 127 -12.62 11.16 7.80
C LEU A 127 -13.43 10.65 6.59
N GLN A 128 -13.02 9.52 5.98
CA GLN A 128 -13.78 8.90 4.88
C GLN A 128 -15.23 8.62 5.29
N ALA A 129 -15.46 7.94 6.43
CA ALA A 129 -16.79 7.56 6.86
C ALA A 129 -17.73 8.77 7.02
N LYS A 130 -17.23 9.84 7.66
CA LYS A 130 -17.99 11.09 7.80
C LYS A 130 -18.19 11.81 6.46
N LEU A 131 -17.15 11.86 5.64
CA LEU A 131 -17.14 12.60 4.38
C LEU A 131 -18.04 11.96 3.33
N GLN A 132 -18.12 10.63 3.26
CA GLN A 132 -19.02 9.93 2.34
C GLN A 132 -20.49 10.29 2.58
N LEU A 133 -20.92 10.31 3.84
CA LEU A 133 -22.29 10.69 4.22
C LEU A 133 -22.61 12.13 3.81
N ILE A 134 -21.70 13.06 4.10
CA ILE A 134 -21.93 14.49 3.83
C ILE A 134 -21.82 14.80 2.34
N THR A 135 -20.91 14.15 1.62
CA THR A 135 -20.82 14.27 0.17
C THR A 135 -22.09 13.75 -0.50
N HIS A 136 -22.68 12.68 0.01
CA HIS A 136 -23.97 12.19 -0.47
C HIS A 136 -25.08 13.24 -0.25
N ALA A 137 -25.21 13.77 0.96
CA ALA A 137 -26.19 14.82 1.28
C ALA A 137 -26.00 16.08 0.41
N TYR A 138 -24.76 16.53 0.22
CA TYR A 138 -24.43 17.68 -0.63
C TYR A 138 -24.86 17.48 -2.09
N PHE A 139 -24.78 16.26 -2.62
CA PHE A 139 -25.26 15.94 -3.97
C PHE A 139 -26.80 15.82 -4.04
N GLU A 140 -27.45 15.31 -2.98
CA GLU A 140 -28.92 15.21 -2.91
C GLU A 140 -29.61 16.57 -2.84
N GLU A 141 -28.93 17.60 -2.34
CA GLU A 141 -29.43 18.98 -2.40
C GLU A 141 -29.70 19.46 -3.83
N LYS A 142 -28.96 18.91 -4.82
CA LYS A 142 -29.08 19.22 -6.26
C LYS A 142 -28.85 20.70 -6.59
N ASP A 143 -28.30 21.47 -5.66
CA ASP A 143 -27.93 22.87 -5.78
C ASP A 143 -26.58 23.08 -5.09
N PHE A 144 -25.52 23.12 -5.90
CA PHE A 144 -24.14 23.26 -5.41
C PHE A 144 -23.80 24.67 -4.92
N SER A 145 -24.72 25.64 -5.00
CA SER A 145 -24.53 26.93 -4.33
C SER A 145 -24.77 26.85 -2.82
N GLN A 146 -25.41 25.77 -2.34
CA GLN A 146 -25.69 25.54 -0.92
C GLN A 146 -24.47 24.99 -0.18
N ILE A 147 -23.64 25.91 0.31
CA ILE A 147 -22.37 25.59 0.99
C ILE A 147 -22.49 25.49 2.53
N SER A 148 -23.68 25.68 3.11
CA SER A 148 -23.89 25.63 4.57
C SER A 148 -23.47 24.29 5.18
N ILE A 149 -23.87 23.18 4.53
CA ILE A 149 -23.52 21.83 4.95
C ILE A 149 -22.00 21.59 5.01
N LEU A 150 -21.23 22.27 4.15
CA LEU A 150 -19.77 22.15 4.13
C LEU A 150 -19.11 22.92 5.28
N LYS A 151 -19.70 24.05 5.70
CA LYS A 151 -19.23 24.81 6.87
C LYS A 151 -19.57 24.06 8.16
N GLU A 152 -20.79 23.54 8.26
CA GLU A 152 -21.22 22.68 9.38
C GLU A 152 -20.34 21.43 9.50
N LEU A 153 -19.93 20.84 8.36
CA LEU A 153 -18.98 19.74 8.34
C LEU A 153 -17.64 20.12 8.98
N TYR A 154 -17.09 21.27 8.61
CA TYR A 154 -15.83 21.77 9.18
C TYR A 154 -15.93 21.94 10.69
N ASP A 155 -16.96 22.63 11.15
CA ASP A 155 -17.18 22.91 12.58
C ASP A 155 -17.43 21.62 13.36
N HIS A 156 -18.23 20.69 12.82
CA HIS A 156 -18.49 19.39 13.43
C HIS A 156 -17.22 18.53 13.49
N MET A 157 -16.43 18.43 12.41
CA MET A 157 -15.19 17.65 12.43
C MET A 157 -14.20 18.23 13.45
N ASN A 158 -14.03 19.54 13.48
CA ASN A 158 -13.14 20.19 14.45
C ASN A 158 -13.68 20.18 15.88
N GLY A 159 -14.99 20.09 16.09
CA GLY A 159 -15.59 19.89 17.41
C GLY A 159 -15.47 18.45 17.91
N SER A 160 -15.74 17.48 17.04
CA SER A 160 -15.77 16.05 17.38
C SER A 160 -14.40 15.39 17.45
N LEU A 161 -13.42 15.88 16.68
CA LEU A 161 -12.09 15.28 16.59
C LEU A 161 -11.05 16.04 17.44
N ARG A 162 -11.46 17.11 18.13
CA ARG A 162 -10.58 17.85 19.03
C ARG A 162 -10.20 16.95 20.21
N GLY A 163 -8.90 16.79 20.43
CA GLY A 163 -8.39 15.90 21.49
C GLY A 163 -8.48 14.40 21.15
N SER A 164 -8.83 14.02 19.93
CA SER A 164 -8.56 12.67 19.43
C SER A 164 -7.05 12.46 19.44
N SER A 165 -6.53 11.81 20.49
CA SER A 165 -5.16 11.34 20.50
C SER A 165 -4.98 10.41 19.29
N LEU A 166 -3.85 10.49 18.62
CA LEU A 166 -3.46 9.50 17.60
C LEU A 166 -3.29 8.10 18.21
N GLU A 167 -3.33 8.00 19.53
CA GLU A 167 -3.32 6.76 20.29
C GLU A 167 -4.67 6.02 20.16
N GLY A 168 -4.65 4.87 19.50
CA GLY A 168 -5.74 3.90 19.50
C GLY A 168 -6.13 3.39 18.11
N SER A 169 -7.12 2.49 18.07
CA SER A 169 -7.53 1.79 16.86
C SER A 169 -8.21 2.68 15.80
N GLN A 170 -8.61 3.90 16.15
CA GLN A 170 -9.31 4.82 15.24
C GLN A 170 -8.47 5.23 14.03
N VAL A 171 -7.14 5.38 14.21
CA VAL A 171 -6.22 5.72 13.12
C VAL A 171 -6.14 4.63 12.06
N TYR A 172 -6.46 3.39 12.45
CA TYR A 172 -6.43 2.20 11.60
C TYR A 172 -7.79 1.85 10.99
N LEU A 173 -8.84 2.67 11.23
CA LEU A 173 -10.16 2.42 10.67
C LEU A 173 -10.09 2.27 9.14
N GLY A 174 -10.63 1.17 8.62
CA GLY A 174 -10.63 0.86 7.18
C GLY A 174 -9.29 0.33 6.63
N LEU A 175 -8.26 0.16 7.46
CA LEU A 175 -6.99 -0.46 7.09
C LEU A 175 -6.95 -1.90 7.63
N SER A 176 -7.18 -2.89 6.76
CA SER A 176 -7.27 -4.31 7.18
C SER A 176 -6.06 -5.15 6.73
N PRO A 177 -5.03 -5.32 7.58
CA PRO A 177 -3.97 -6.31 7.40
C PRO A 177 -4.50 -7.72 7.14
N ARG A 178 -5.66 -8.09 7.69
CA ARG A 178 -6.27 -9.39 7.45
C ARG A 178 -6.63 -9.59 5.98
N ASP A 179 -7.33 -8.63 5.38
CA ASP A 179 -7.66 -8.67 3.95
C ASP A 179 -6.39 -8.63 3.08
N LEU A 180 -5.38 -7.87 3.51
CA LEU A 180 -4.08 -7.84 2.86
C LEU A 180 -3.40 -9.22 2.86
N ILE A 181 -3.42 -9.95 3.98
CA ILE A 181 -2.86 -11.30 4.10
C ILE A 181 -3.65 -12.31 3.27
N LEU A 182 -4.99 -12.24 3.27
CA LEU A 182 -5.83 -13.09 2.42
C LEU A 182 -5.52 -12.90 0.94
N HIS A 183 -5.27 -11.67 0.52
CA HIS A 183 -5.06 -11.31 -0.88
C HIS A 183 -3.63 -11.55 -1.37
N PHE A 184 -2.62 -11.09 -0.62
CA PHE A 184 -1.21 -11.18 -1.01
C PHE A 184 -0.49 -12.43 -0.46
N GLN A 185 -1.05 -13.11 0.54
CA GLN A 185 -0.46 -14.29 1.18
C GLN A 185 0.97 -13.99 1.67
N HIS A 186 1.94 -14.86 1.37
CA HIS A 186 3.34 -14.68 1.74
C HIS A 186 4.01 -13.43 1.15
N LYS A 187 3.43 -12.84 0.09
CA LYS A 187 4.00 -11.65 -0.54
C LYS A 187 3.90 -10.41 0.34
N VAL A 188 3.09 -10.43 1.40
CA VAL A 188 3.04 -9.32 2.38
C VAL A 188 4.40 -9.14 3.05
N VAL A 189 5.13 -10.22 3.37
CA VAL A 189 6.49 -10.15 3.92
C VAL A 189 7.46 -9.55 2.90
N LEU A 190 7.29 -9.89 1.61
CA LEU A 190 8.09 -9.30 0.54
C LEU A 190 7.83 -7.80 0.39
N LEU A 191 6.57 -7.36 0.44
CA LEU A 191 6.20 -5.94 0.43
C LEU A 191 6.81 -5.21 1.63
N PHE A 192 6.68 -5.78 2.83
CA PHE A 192 7.26 -5.22 4.05
C PHE A 192 8.79 -5.00 3.91
N LYS A 193 9.53 -6.00 3.44
CA LYS A 193 10.97 -5.88 3.16
C LYS A 193 11.28 -4.86 2.06
N LEU A 194 10.49 -4.82 0.99
CA LEU A 194 10.67 -3.89 -0.12
C LEU A 194 10.57 -2.43 0.34
N ILE A 195 9.63 -2.12 1.25
CA ILE A 195 9.47 -0.78 1.83
C ILE A 195 10.65 -0.42 2.74
N LEU A 196 11.17 -1.36 3.53
CA LEU A 196 12.38 -1.16 4.35
C LEU A 196 13.63 -0.80 3.52
N LEU A 197 13.71 -1.29 2.27
CA LEU A 197 14.81 -1.02 1.35
C LEU A 197 14.73 0.37 0.68
N GLU A 198 13.67 1.15 0.95
CA GLU A 198 13.50 2.53 0.49
C GLU A 198 13.62 2.69 -1.05
N LYS A 199 13.03 1.75 -1.78
CA LYS A 199 13.05 1.70 -3.26
C LYS A 199 11.92 2.51 -3.90
N LYS A 200 12.00 2.75 -5.20
CA LYS A 200 10.90 3.35 -5.98
C LYS A 200 9.80 2.32 -6.24
N VAL A 201 8.76 2.31 -5.40
CA VAL A 201 7.67 1.34 -5.42
C VAL A 201 6.38 1.99 -5.92
N LEU A 202 5.80 1.45 -6.99
CA LEU A 202 4.53 1.90 -7.55
C LEU A 202 3.43 0.86 -7.35
N PHE A 203 2.36 1.22 -6.66
CA PHE A 203 1.13 0.44 -6.55
C PHE A 203 0.17 0.82 -7.69
N TYR A 204 -0.46 -0.18 -8.29
CA TYR A 204 -1.37 0.01 -9.42
C TYR A 204 -2.63 -0.84 -9.28
N VAL A 205 -3.79 -0.18 -9.26
CA VAL A 205 -5.14 -0.74 -9.44
C VAL A 205 -6.14 0.40 -9.66
N SER A 206 -7.29 0.08 -10.26
CA SER A 206 -8.48 0.93 -10.33
C SER A 206 -9.68 0.06 -9.95
N PRO A 207 -10.65 0.52 -9.14
CA PRO A 207 -10.86 1.88 -8.62
C PRO A 207 -9.82 2.36 -7.58
N VAL A 208 -9.83 3.66 -7.29
CA VAL A 208 -8.78 4.33 -6.50
C VAL A 208 -8.87 4.02 -5.01
N ASN A 209 -10.07 3.75 -4.46
CA ASN A 209 -10.19 3.44 -3.04
C ASN A 209 -9.43 2.17 -2.65
N ARG A 210 -9.53 1.12 -3.46
CA ARG A 210 -8.78 -0.13 -3.25
C ARG A 210 -7.28 0.10 -3.30
N LEU A 211 -6.81 1.01 -4.16
CA LEU A 211 -5.40 1.38 -4.28
C LEU A 211 -4.89 2.02 -2.99
N VAL A 212 -5.53 3.12 -2.55
CA VAL A 212 -5.08 3.87 -1.38
C VAL A 212 -5.25 3.05 -0.10
N GLY A 213 -6.33 2.29 0.02
CA GLY A 213 -6.57 1.39 1.15
C GLY A 213 -5.49 0.31 1.26
N THR A 214 -5.13 -0.34 0.15
CA THR A 214 -4.07 -1.37 0.15
C THR A 214 -2.72 -0.77 0.52
N LEU A 215 -2.33 0.35 -0.09
CA LEU A 215 -1.05 1.00 0.18
C LEU A 215 -0.95 1.41 1.65
N MET A 216 -1.95 2.11 2.19
CA MET A 216 -1.95 2.54 3.59
C MET A 216 -2.00 1.36 4.56
N THR A 217 -2.68 0.26 4.18
CA THR A 217 -2.69 -0.97 4.98
C THR A 217 -1.29 -1.60 5.08
N VAL A 218 -0.53 -1.65 3.99
CA VAL A 218 0.87 -2.11 4.01
C VAL A 218 1.72 -1.25 4.94
N LEU A 219 1.54 0.08 4.90
CA LEU A 219 2.25 0.99 5.79
C LEU A 219 1.85 0.83 7.26
N SER A 220 0.61 0.43 7.54
CA SER A 220 0.13 0.15 8.90
C SER A 220 0.76 -1.08 9.55
N LEU A 221 1.52 -1.89 8.81
CA LEU A 221 2.30 -3.00 9.37
C LEU A 221 3.56 -2.53 10.11
N PHE A 222 3.98 -1.28 9.87
CA PHE A 222 5.12 -0.67 10.55
C PHE A 222 4.64 0.03 11.82
N PRO A 223 5.18 -0.30 13.00
CA PRO A 223 4.73 0.29 14.27
C PRO A 223 4.90 1.81 14.27
N GLY A 224 3.85 2.53 14.66
CA GLY A 224 3.81 4.00 14.75
C GLY A 224 3.84 4.73 13.41
N MET A 225 3.83 4.02 12.27
CA MET A 225 4.06 4.63 10.96
C MET A 225 2.92 5.54 10.55
N ILE A 226 1.66 5.11 10.76
CA ILE A 226 0.51 5.93 10.37
C ILE A 226 0.39 7.13 11.31
N GLU A 227 0.64 6.92 12.60
CA GLU A 227 0.48 7.90 13.66
C GLU A 227 1.52 9.02 13.56
N HIS A 228 2.81 8.66 13.48
CA HIS A 228 3.92 9.61 13.61
C HIS A 228 4.93 9.54 12.46
N GLY A 229 4.88 8.51 11.61
CA GLY A 229 5.92 8.25 10.60
C GLY A 229 5.77 9.01 9.28
N LEU A 230 4.58 9.58 9.01
CA LEU A 230 4.25 10.23 7.73
C LEU A 230 4.41 11.76 7.75
N VAL A 231 4.91 12.33 8.85
CA VAL A 231 4.99 13.79 9.02
C VAL A 231 5.85 14.47 7.93
N ASP A 232 6.89 13.80 7.43
CA ASP A 232 7.78 14.32 6.38
C ASP A 232 7.52 13.69 4.99
N SER A 233 6.44 12.91 4.84
CA SER A 233 6.27 11.99 3.70
C SER A 233 5.98 12.66 2.36
N SER A 234 5.66 13.96 2.36
CA SER A 234 5.32 14.75 1.17
C SER A 234 6.32 15.87 0.89
N HIS A 235 7.47 15.88 1.56
CA HIS A 235 8.45 16.96 1.44
C HIS A 235 9.24 16.86 0.12
N TYR A 236 8.78 17.58 -0.91
CA TYR A 236 9.50 17.78 -2.18
C TYR A 236 9.46 19.26 -2.58
N ARG A 237 10.41 19.71 -3.41
CA ARG A 237 10.40 21.08 -3.94
C ARG A 237 9.67 21.11 -5.28
N PRO A 238 8.57 21.87 -5.43
CA PRO A 238 7.94 22.06 -6.74
C PRO A 238 8.92 22.71 -7.72
N LYS A 239 8.96 22.20 -8.96
CA LYS A 239 9.70 22.80 -10.08
C LYS A 239 9.03 24.10 -10.54
N SER A 240 9.17 25.14 -9.74
CA SER A 240 8.94 26.54 -10.12
C SER A 240 9.86 27.51 -9.34
N SER A 241 10.72 26.99 -8.44
CA SER A 241 11.68 27.74 -7.64
C SER A 241 13.09 27.84 -8.26
N VAL A 242 13.20 27.90 -9.60
CA VAL A 242 14.42 28.43 -10.25
C VAL A 242 14.17 29.92 -10.56
N SER A 243 13.82 30.68 -9.53
CA SER A 243 14.17 32.09 -9.45
C SER A 243 15.48 32.14 -8.67
N GLU A 244 16.44 32.88 -9.19
CA GLU A 244 17.77 33.08 -8.65
C GLU A 244 17.73 33.39 -7.14
N ASP A 245 18.13 32.42 -6.32
CA ASP A 245 18.62 32.69 -4.97
C ASP A 245 19.75 31.69 -4.67
N LEU A 246 20.84 31.87 -5.41
CA LEU A 246 22.17 31.49 -4.94
C LEU A 246 22.54 32.46 -3.81
N SER A 247 21.94 32.29 -2.63
CA SER A 247 22.53 32.78 -1.40
C SER A 247 23.72 31.91 -1.07
N LEU A 248 24.84 32.23 -1.72
CA LEU A 248 26.17 31.80 -1.32
C LEU A 248 26.34 32.10 0.17
N VAL A 249 26.40 31.05 0.97
CA VAL A 249 26.95 31.12 2.32
C VAL A 249 28.44 31.42 2.15
N GLU A 250 28.79 32.70 2.24
CA GLU A 250 30.18 33.15 2.41
C GLU A 250 30.76 32.53 3.68
N SER A 251 31.79 31.72 3.53
CA SER A 251 32.77 31.47 4.58
C SER A 251 34.14 31.17 3.95
N ILE A 252 34.92 32.27 3.85
CA ILE A 252 36.39 32.35 3.98
C ILE A 252 37.27 32.06 2.74
N SER A 253 37.79 33.18 2.21
CA SER A 253 39.19 33.50 1.84
C SER A 253 39.89 32.77 0.69
N GLY A 254 40.29 33.56 -0.31
CA GLY A 254 41.33 33.24 -1.27
C GLY A 254 41.16 34.03 -2.56
N ALA A 255 41.90 35.13 -2.69
CA ALA A 255 41.99 35.92 -3.92
C ALA A 255 42.54 35.08 -5.08
N GLU A 256 42.01 35.29 -6.29
CA GLU A 256 42.73 35.76 -7.50
C GLU A 256 41.82 35.63 -8.74
N GLU A 257 41.39 36.79 -9.23
CA GLU A 257 41.38 37.25 -10.63
C GLU A 257 41.37 36.21 -11.79
N PHE A 258 40.32 36.22 -12.65
CA PHE A 258 40.40 36.69 -14.05
C PHE A 258 39.10 36.43 -14.87
N VAL A 259 38.53 37.55 -15.32
CA VAL A 259 38.05 37.93 -16.67
C VAL A 259 36.96 37.11 -17.39
N SER A 260 35.82 37.80 -17.56
CA SER A 260 34.77 37.58 -18.53
C SER A 260 35.18 38.03 -19.94
N VAL A 261 34.84 37.23 -20.96
CA VAL A 261 34.78 37.68 -22.35
C VAL A 261 33.43 37.23 -22.93
N SER A 262 32.56 38.21 -23.16
CA SER A 262 31.39 38.08 -24.01
C SER A 262 31.78 38.49 -25.42
N VAL A 263 31.30 37.76 -26.44
CA VAL A 263 31.17 38.30 -27.80
C VAL A 263 29.88 37.73 -28.41
N THR A 264 28.95 38.63 -28.69
CA THR A 264 27.87 38.48 -29.67
C THR A 264 28.26 39.19 -30.97
N ASP A 265 27.51 38.84 -32.02
CA ASP A 265 27.41 39.43 -33.37
C ASP A 265 28.35 38.82 -34.44
N LEU A 266 27.91 38.49 -35.67
CA LEU A 266 27.08 39.30 -36.57
C LEU A 266 26.45 38.45 -37.70
N ALA A 267 25.39 39.00 -38.30
CA ALA A 267 24.49 38.45 -39.31
C ALA A 267 24.97 38.47 -40.79
N ASN A 268 24.17 37.79 -41.63
CA ASN A 268 23.81 38.00 -43.05
C ASN A 268 24.78 37.72 -44.22
N SER A 269 24.37 36.82 -45.14
CA SER A 269 24.00 37.12 -46.56
C SER A 269 23.72 35.82 -47.36
N THR A 270 22.51 35.50 -47.86
CA THR A 270 21.82 35.82 -49.16
C THR A 270 22.21 35.03 -50.43
N LEU A 271 21.17 34.62 -51.20
CA LEU A 271 21.02 34.28 -52.66
C LEU A 271 21.13 32.78 -53.09
N GLU A 272 20.02 32.13 -53.52
CA GLU A 272 19.40 31.96 -54.88
C GLU A 272 19.80 30.58 -55.49
N GLN A 273 18.98 29.71 -56.12
CA GLN A 273 18.06 29.76 -57.29
C GLN A 273 17.32 28.38 -57.42
N GLU A 274 16.00 28.25 -57.62
CA GLU A 274 15.18 28.09 -58.88
C GLU A 274 14.80 26.67 -59.38
N GLY A 275 13.53 26.51 -59.84
CA GLY A 275 12.96 25.44 -60.71
C GLY A 275 11.70 24.72 -60.14
N VAL A 276 10.43 25.18 -60.29
CA VAL A 276 9.41 25.03 -61.40
C VAL A 276 9.09 23.55 -61.74
N GLU A 277 7.86 23.00 -61.55
CA GLU A 277 6.68 23.04 -62.46
C GLU A 277 5.31 22.67 -61.79
N THR A 278 4.27 23.38 -62.26
CA THR A 278 2.80 23.16 -62.49
C THR A 278 2.18 21.74 -62.40
N ALA A 279 0.86 21.44 -62.27
CA ALA A 279 -0.48 22.09 -62.24
C ALA A 279 -1.51 20.95 -61.86
N GLN A 280 -2.56 21.07 -61.02
CA GLN A 280 -3.87 21.75 -61.12
C GLN A 280 -5.07 20.81 -61.52
N HIS A 281 -6.25 21.05 -60.90
CA HIS A 281 -7.63 20.62 -61.23
C HIS A 281 -8.10 19.19 -60.85
N ALA A 282 -9.35 18.90 -60.45
CA ALA A 282 -10.57 19.69 -60.15
C ALA A 282 -11.59 18.80 -59.39
N ALA A 283 -12.59 19.44 -58.78
CA ALA A 283 -13.78 18.86 -58.16
C ALA A 283 -14.83 18.38 -59.20
N ASP A 284 -15.70 17.43 -58.85
CA ASP A 284 -17.14 17.70 -58.59
C ASP A 284 -18.04 16.44 -58.45
N SER A 285 -18.90 16.52 -57.43
CA SER A 285 -20.33 16.12 -57.30
C SER A 285 -20.96 14.85 -57.92
N SER A 286 -21.76 14.13 -57.10
CA SER A 286 -23.20 13.75 -57.28
C SER A 286 -23.54 12.46 -56.49
N LEU A 287 -24.37 12.48 -55.43
CA LEU A 287 -25.85 12.38 -55.33
C LEU A 287 -26.48 11.00 -55.70
N SER A 288 -27.04 10.30 -54.69
CA SER A 288 -28.36 9.59 -54.64
C SER A 288 -28.36 8.58 -53.47
N SER A 289 -29.14 8.75 -52.39
CA SER A 289 -30.56 8.43 -52.16
C SER A 289 -30.94 6.93 -52.27
N GLY A 290 -31.42 6.31 -51.18
CA GLY A 290 -32.07 5.00 -51.21
C GLY A 290 -32.51 4.50 -49.83
N ASN A 291 -33.82 4.25 -49.70
CA ASN A 291 -34.60 3.97 -48.48
C ASN A 291 -34.48 2.56 -47.87
N SER A 292 -35.00 2.50 -46.64
CA SER A 292 -35.45 1.42 -45.74
C SER A 292 -36.29 0.25 -46.30
N ALA A 293 -36.18 -0.93 -45.65
CA ALA A 293 -37.22 -1.91 -45.23
C ALA A 293 -36.59 -3.34 -45.12
N GLU A 294 -36.42 -3.97 -43.95
CA GLU A 294 -37.35 -4.78 -43.11
C GLU A 294 -37.26 -6.33 -43.29
N SER A 295 -37.41 -7.01 -42.14
CA SER A 295 -37.80 -8.41 -41.83
C SER A 295 -36.69 -9.30 -41.21
N ASP A 296 -36.67 -9.47 -39.88
CA ASP A 296 -37.38 -10.48 -39.02
C ASP A 296 -36.63 -11.83 -38.97
N SER A 297 -36.51 -12.61 -37.89
CA SER A 297 -36.90 -12.57 -36.47
C SER A 297 -36.19 -13.77 -35.79
N HIS A 298 -35.88 -13.71 -34.48
CA HIS A 298 -36.11 -14.79 -33.49
C HIS A 298 -35.59 -14.37 -32.09
N LEU A 299 -36.55 -14.24 -31.18
CA LEU A 299 -36.44 -13.98 -29.74
C LEU A 299 -36.01 -15.22 -28.95
N LEU A 300 -35.44 -15.01 -27.74
CA LEU A 300 -35.97 -15.54 -26.46
C LEU A 300 -35.36 -14.81 -25.24
N LYS A 301 -36.23 -14.54 -24.26
CA LYS A 301 -36.17 -13.61 -23.09
C LYS A 301 -35.31 -14.07 -21.88
N PRO A 302 -34.95 -13.15 -20.96
CA PRO A 302 -34.54 -13.43 -19.58
C PRO A 302 -35.76 -13.47 -18.61
N PRO A 303 -35.69 -14.19 -17.47
CA PRO A 303 -36.79 -14.26 -16.52
C PRO A 303 -36.78 -13.11 -15.47
N SER A 304 -37.99 -12.70 -15.10
CA SER A 304 -38.34 -11.64 -14.15
C SER A 304 -38.87 -12.20 -12.82
N ARG A 305 -38.41 -11.57 -11.73
CA ARG A 305 -39.05 -11.21 -10.43
C ARG A 305 -40.19 -12.05 -9.83
N THR A 306 -40.13 -12.20 -8.51
CA THR A 306 -41.27 -12.03 -7.59
C THR A 306 -40.85 -11.25 -6.32
N SER A 307 -41.63 -10.22 -5.98
CA SER A 307 -41.84 -9.62 -4.65
C SER A 307 -43.36 -9.78 -4.36
N PRO A 308 -43.89 -9.68 -3.12
CA PRO A 308 -43.93 -8.47 -2.26
C PRO A 308 -43.72 -8.84 -0.76
N GLU A 309 -43.81 -8.02 0.30
CA GLU A 309 -44.64 -6.86 0.62
C GLU A 309 -44.13 -6.22 1.95
N SER A 310 -44.60 -5.00 2.22
CA SER A 310 -44.28 -4.09 3.32
C SER A 310 -44.82 -4.47 4.71
N SER A 311 -44.16 -4.02 5.78
CA SER A 311 -44.84 -3.50 6.97
C SER A 311 -43.97 -2.57 7.80
N GLU A 312 -44.65 -1.60 8.37
CA GLU A 312 -44.17 -0.38 9.01
C GLU A 312 -43.77 -0.60 10.49
N SER A 313 -43.09 0.42 11.00
CA SER A 313 -42.84 0.83 12.40
C SER A 313 -43.53 0.08 13.55
N ASP A 314 -42.77 -0.17 14.63
CA ASP A 314 -43.18 0.25 15.99
C ASP A 314 -41.95 0.50 16.89
N TRP A 315 -41.94 1.70 17.48
CA TRP A 315 -41.06 2.12 18.56
C TRP A 315 -41.78 1.84 19.88
N GLU A 316 -41.23 1.01 20.76
CA GLU A 316 -41.56 1.07 22.20
C GLU A 316 -40.33 0.86 23.08
N THR A 317 -39.97 1.94 23.75
CA THR A 317 -39.16 2.07 24.95
C THR A 317 -39.81 1.29 26.10
N LEU A 318 -39.07 0.51 26.90
CA LEU A 318 -39.25 0.41 28.37
C LEU A 318 -38.03 -0.25 29.06
N ASP A 319 -37.33 0.61 29.79
CA ASP A 319 -36.54 0.53 31.04
C ASP A 319 -35.79 -0.72 31.59
N PRO A 320 -34.69 -0.48 32.35
CA PRO A 320 -33.82 -1.47 32.99
C PRO A 320 -34.21 -1.72 34.46
N SER A 321 -34.00 -2.94 34.99
CA SER A 321 -33.56 -3.23 36.38
C SER A 321 -33.77 -4.69 36.78
N VAL A 322 -33.02 -5.12 37.81
CA VAL A 322 -33.01 -6.39 38.60
C VAL A 322 -31.83 -7.30 38.21
N LEU A 323 -30.62 -7.14 38.77
CA LEU A 323 -30.09 -7.52 40.11
C LEU A 323 -29.87 -9.04 40.38
N GLU A 324 -28.65 -9.31 40.88
CA GLU A 324 -28.13 -10.43 41.69
C GLU A 324 -27.65 -11.71 40.95
N GLU A 325 -26.33 -11.96 40.88
CA GLU A 325 -25.40 -12.54 41.88
C GLU A 325 -25.56 -14.07 42.11
N ALA A 326 -24.55 -14.85 41.70
CA ALA A 326 -24.05 -16.03 42.43
C ALA A 326 -22.67 -16.45 41.89
N GLY A 327 -21.68 -16.58 42.79
CA GLY A 327 -20.27 -16.84 42.53
C GLY A 327 -19.87 -18.30 42.18
N PRO A 328 -18.56 -18.58 42.12
CA PRO A 328 -17.98 -19.73 41.41
C PRO A 328 -17.79 -20.96 42.31
N LYS A 329 -17.76 -22.16 41.69
CA LYS A 329 -17.33 -23.41 42.34
C LYS A 329 -16.07 -23.96 41.68
N GLU A 330 -15.02 -24.03 42.48
CA GLU A 330 -13.84 -24.85 42.30
C GLU A 330 -14.18 -26.35 42.40
N ALA A 331 -13.48 -27.18 41.64
CA ALA A 331 -13.30 -28.60 41.94
C ALA A 331 -11.87 -28.99 41.55
N ALA A 332 -11.09 -29.38 42.56
CA ALA A 332 -9.78 -29.99 42.45
C ALA A 332 -9.93 -31.51 42.52
N GLU A 333 -9.20 -32.25 41.69
CA GLU A 333 -8.86 -33.66 41.96
C GLU A 333 -7.43 -33.97 41.53
N THR A 334 -6.73 -34.61 42.47
CA THR A 334 -5.35 -35.10 42.48
C THR A 334 -5.23 -36.54 41.95
N GLY A 335 -4.13 -36.87 41.27
CA GLY A 335 -3.68 -38.24 41.00
C GLY A 335 -2.22 -38.29 40.51
N ALA A 336 -1.40 -39.15 41.11
CA ALA A 336 0.07 -39.15 41.09
C ALA A 336 0.72 -40.15 40.08
N GLU A 337 1.95 -39.78 39.62
CA GLU A 337 3.20 -40.57 39.34
C GLU A 337 3.13 -41.90 38.52
N LEU A 338 3.97 -42.26 37.51
CA LEU A 338 5.37 -42.02 37.05
C LEU A 338 5.54 -42.63 35.61
N PRO A 339 6.75 -42.83 35.02
CA PRO A 339 7.41 -41.98 34.00
C PRO A 339 7.48 -42.64 32.59
N ASP A 340 7.53 -41.87 31.50
CA ASP A 340 8.06 -42.44 30.25
C ASP A 340 8.77 -41.44 29.35
N ALA A 341 9.80 -41.97 28.71
CA ALA A 341 10.88 -41.27 28.05
C ALA A 341 10.55 -40.82 26.62
N PHE A 342 11.35 -39.87 26.13
CA PHE A 342 11.42 -39.38 24.75
C PHE A 342 10.16 -38.71 24.19
N ASP A 343 10.15 -37.37 24.20
CA ASP A 343 9.42 -36.63 23.17
C ASP A 343 10.24 -35.42 22.70
N SER A 344 10.71 -35.51 21.46
CA SER A 344 11.42 -34.44 20.75
C SER A 344 10.36 -33.53 20.13
N LYS A 345 9.90 -32.53 20.89
CA LYS A 345 9.00 -31.51 20.34
C LYS A 345 9.79 -30.46 19.55
N PRO A 346 9.42 -30.16 18.30
CA PRO A 346 9.94 -28.98 17.60
C PRO A 346 9.51 -27.74 18.39
N GLY A 347 10.45 -26.81 18.61
CA GLY A 347 10.24 -25.63 19.45
C GLY A 347 8.97 -24.88 19.07
N THR A 348 8.04 -24.76 20.01
CA THR A 348 6.93 -23.81 19.93
C THR A 348 7.53 -22.42 19.73
N PRO A 349 7.09 -21.65 18.71
CA PRO A 349 7.46 -20.26 18.61
C PRO A 349 7.03 -19.54 19.89
N ILE A 350 7.79 -18.52 20.29
CA ILE A 350 7.46 -17.66 21.43
C ILE A 350 6.19 -16.89 21.06
N THR A 351 5.02 -17.49 21.26
CA THR A 351 3.73 -16.81 21.22
C THR A 351 3.54 -16.13 22.57
N VAL A 352 4.35 -15.10 22.83
CA VAL A 352 4.00 -14.15 23.87
C VAL A 352 2.77 -13.43 23.31
N GLN A 353 1.60 -13.65 23.94
CA GLN A 353 0.54 -12.65 23.90
C GLN A 353 1.23 -11.33 24.23
N PRO A 354 1.33 -10.36 23.31
CA PRO A 354 1.59 -9.00 23.71
C PRO A 354 0.55 -8.72 24.78
N GLN A 355 1.01 -8.50 26.02
CA GLN A 355 0.24 -7.66 26.89
C GLN A 355 -0.09 -6.45 26.03
N ALA A 356 -1.39 -6.16 25.88
CA ALA A 356 -1.81 -4.89 25.34
C ALA A 356 -0.91 -3.87 26.03
N ALA A 357 -0.08 -3.15 25.28
CA ALA A 357 0.65 -2.02 25.81
C ALA A 357 -0.39 -0.92 26.06
N SER A 358 -1.35 -1.18 26.94
CA SER A 358 -2.18 -0.18 27.57
C SER A 358 -1.26 0.58 28.52
N GLY A 359 -0.57 1.57 27.96
CA GLY A 359 0.01 2.69 28.68
C GLY A 359 1.50 2.59 29.05
N GLN A 360 2.12 3.77 28.99
CA GLN A 360 3.33 4.19 29.72
C GLN A 360 4.71 4.07 29.04
N GLY A 361 4.78 4.22 27.72
CA GLY A 361 6.00 4.71 27.06
C GLY A 361 5.69 6.04 26.40
N GLY A 362 6.02 7.17 27.03
CA GLY A 362 5.84 8.48 26.41
C GLY A 362 6.63 8.57 25.11
N VAL A 363 6.01 9.08 24.05
CA VAL A 363 6.67 9.35 22.78
C VAL A 363 7.57 10.58 22.94
N ILE A 364 8.79 10.54 22.42
CA ILE A 364 9.79 11.62 22.56
C ILE A 364 10.29 12.00 21.18
N GLN A 365 10.56 13.28 20.96
CA GLN A 365 11.14 13.72 19.69
C GLN A 365 12.55 13.13 19.49
N GLY A 366 12.70 12.28 18.49
CA GLY A 366 13.94 11.66 18.07
C GLY A 366 14.95 12.71 17.60
N LEU A 367 16.16 12.67 18.17
CA LEU A 367 17.18 13.71 17.97
C LEU A 367 17.65 13.81 16.51
N VAL A 368 17.75 12.67 15.82
CA VAL A 368 18.29 12.55 14.45
C VAL A 368 17.18 12.48 13.41
N SER A 369 16.12 11.74 13.68
CA SER A 369 14.97 11.60 12.78
C SER A 369 14.09 12.86 12.76
N GLY A 370 13.93 13.53 13.90
CA GLY A 370 12.96 14.58 14.11
C GLY A 370 11.53 14.10 14.35
N LEU A 371 11.28 12.78 14.33
CA LEU A 371 9.97 12.15 14.52
C LEU A 371 9.64 12.00 16.01
N GLU A 372 8.37 11.84 16.34
CA GLU A 372 7.95 11.40 17.67
C GLU A 372 8.17 9.88 17.75
N GLU A 373 9.18 9.46 18.51
CA GLU A 373 9.62 8.08 18.65
C GLU A 373 9.31 7.47 20.03
N ASP A 374 9.00 6.18 20.07
CA ASP A 374 8.87 5.41 21.32
C ASP A 374 10.24 4.91 21.85
N GLN A 375 10.23 4.18 22.97
CA GLN A 375 11.45 3.63 23.59
C GLN A 375 12.20 2.57 22.74
N TYR A 376 11.59 2.10 21.65
CA TYR A 376 12.13 1.15 20.70
C TYR A 376 12.70 1.85 19.44
N GLY A 377 12.50 3.17 19.33
CA GLY A 377 12.88 3.97 18.16
C GLY A 377 11.87 3.87 17.02
N MET A 378 10.60 3.59 17.32
CA MET A 378 9.52 3.54 16.34
C MET A 378 8.72 4.85 16.32
N PRO A 379 8.23 5.31 15.17
CA PRO A 379 8.36 4.69 13.85
C PRO A 379 9.78 4.81 13.30
N LEU A 380 10.20 3.81 12.51
CA LEU A 380 11.42 3.94 11.72
C LEU A 380 11.30 5.14 10.76
N PRO A 381 12.35 5.95 10.57
CA PRO A 381 12.30 7.17 9.76
C PRO A 381 12.38 6.89 8.25
N ILE A 382 11.49 6.03 7.76
CA ILE A 382 11.40 5.59 6.36
C ILE A 382 11.07 6.76 5.44
N PHE A 383 9.98 7.49 5.73
CA PHE A 383 9.49 8.60 4.90
C PHE A 383 10.06 9.95 5.30
N THR A 384 11.37 9.96 5.56
CA THR A 384 12.11 11.19 5.86
C THR A 384 13.18 11.43 4.80
N LYS A 385 13.68 12.68 4.75
CA LYS A 385 14.79 13.10 3.87
C LYS A 385 14.60 12.69 2.40
N GLY A 386 13.44 13.03 1.84
CA GLY A 386 13.15 12.90 0.40
C GLY A 386 12.70 11.51 -0.06
N TYR A 387 12.32 10.62 0.85
CA TYR A 387 11.59 9.39 0.50
C TYR A 387 10.08 9.62 0.69
N LEU A 388 9.35 9.63 -0.42
CA LEU A 388 7.97 10.11 -0.43
C LEU A 388 6.96 8.98 -0.18
N CYS A 389 5.89 9.27 0.56
CA CYS A 389 4.65 8.50 0.53
C CYS A 389 3.62 9.29 -0.26
N LEU A 390 3.11 8.71 -1.34
CA LEU A 390 2.11 9.33 -2.20
C LEU A 390 0.96 8.32 -2.34
N PRO A 391 0.00 8.27 -1.39
CA PRO A 391 -1.07 7.27 -1.42
C PRO A 391 -1.78 7.24 -2.76
N TYR A 392 -1.96 8.42 -3.36
CA TYR A 392 -2.29 8.62 -4.75
C TYR A 392 -1.35 9.65 -5.40
N MET A 393 -0.91 9.36 -6.62
CA MET A 393 -0.18 10.26 -7.52
C MET A 393 -1.03 10.49 -8.77
N ALA A 394 -1.29 11.77 -9.07
CA ALA A 394 -1.95 12.18 -10.31
C ALA A 394 -0.94 12.25 -11.48
N LEU A 395 -1.42 12.14 -12.72
CA LEU A 395 -0.54 12.24 -13.91
C LEU A 395 0.27 13.55 -13.95
N GLN A 396 -0.27 14.65 -13.42
CA GLN A 396 0.37 15.96 -13.35
C GLN A 396 1.63 15.96 -12.46
N GLN A 397 1.74 14.99 -11.54
CA GLN A 397 2.90 14.78 -10.67
C GLN A 397 3.92 13.81 -11.25
N HIS A 398 3.76 13.38 -12.52
CA HIS A 398 4.66 12.44 -13.19
C HIS A 398 6.15 12.79 -13.09
N HIS A 399 6.46 14.08 -13.12
CA HIS A 399 7.83 14.59 -13.01
C HIS A 399 8.58 14.16 -11.74
N LEU A 400 7.86 13.83 -10.65
CA LEU A 400 8.44 13.37 -9.38
C LEU A 400 9.15 12.02 -9.50
N LEU A 401 8.73 11.17 -10.45
CA LEU A 401 9.32 9.84 -10.63
C LEU A 401 10.78 9.90 -11.10
N SER A 402 11.10 10.97 -11.84
CA SER A 402 12.42 11.23 -12.44
C SER A 402 13.17 12.36 -11.73
N ASP A 403 12.64 12.88 -10.62
CA ASP A 403 13.28 13.98 -9.89
C ASP A 403 14.51 13.48 -9.11
N VAL A 404 15.63 14.19 -9.25
CA VAL A 404 16.90 13.85 -8.60
C VAL A 404 16.91 14.14 -7.11
N THR A 405 16.04 15.04 -6.64
CA THR A 405 15.88 15.36 -5.22
C THR A 405 15.01 14.33 -4.49
N VAL A 406 14.27 13.50 -5.23
CA VAL A 406 13.45 12.42 -4.69
C VAL A 406 14.30 11.17 -4.59
N ARG A 407 14.68 10.83 -3.36
CA ARG A 407 15.52 9.65 -3.04
C ARG A 407 14.83 8.35 -3.42
N GLY A 408 13.51 8.30 -3.25
CA GLY A 408 12.64 7.20 -3.63
C GLY A 408 11.19 7.52 -3.24
N PHE A 409 10.28 6.59 -3.50
CA PHE A 409 8.87 6.80 -3.18
C PHE A 409 8.12 5.48 -3.02
N VAL A 410 7.03 5.55 -2.28
CA VAL A 410 5.93 4.58 -2.32
C VAL A 410 4.72 5.34 -2.84
N ALA A 411 4.31 5.06 -4.08
CA ALA A 411 3.27 5.81 -4.76
C ALA A 411 2.16 4.90 -5.27
N GLY A 412 0.90 5.34 -5.18
CA GLY A 412 -0.23 4.70 -5.84
C GLY A 412 -0.63 5.43 -7.11
N ALA A 413 -0.93 4.72 -8.20
CA ALA A 413 -1.53 5.33 -9.39
C ALA A 413 -2.61 4.44 -10.02
N THR A 414 -3.65 5.07 -10.56
CA THR A 414 -4.72 4.41 -11.33
C THR A 414 -4.46 4.46 -12.84
N ASN A 415 -3.67 5.44 -13.29
CA ASN A 415 -3.45 5.71 -14.70
C ASN A 415 -2.44 4.71 -15.30
N ILE A 416 -2.85 4.04 -16.39
CA ILE A 416 -2.06 3.00 -17.06
C ILE A 416 -0.68 3.48 -17.54
N LEU A 417 -0.51 4.78 -17.79
CA LEU A 417 0.76 5.36 -18.22
C LEU A 417 1.89 5.09 -17.22
N PHE A 418 1.59 5.12 -15.92
CA PHE A 418 2.57 4.79 -14.87
C PHE A 418 3.02 3.33 -14.96
N ARG A 419 2.09 2.41 -15.26
CA ARG A 419 2.39 0.98 -15.44
C ARG A 419 3.15 0.69 -16.74
N GLN A 420 3.02 1.54 -17.76
CA GLN A 420 3.77 1.41 -19.02
C GLN A 420 5.22 1.86 -18.87
N GLN A 421 5.46 2.90 -18.07
CA GLN A 421 6.80 3.46 -17.84
C GLN A 421 7.56 2.77 -16.71
N ARG A 422 7.67 1.44 -16.82
CA ARG A 422 8.20 0.62 -15.73
C ARG A 422 9.63 0.94 -15.32
N HIS A 423 10.42 1.52 -16.21
CA HIS A 423 11.82 1.89 -15.97
C HIS A 423 11.98 3.01 -14.93
N LEU A 424 10.91 3.73 -14.58
CA LEU A 424 10.92 4.78 -13.55
C LEU A 424 10.68 4.25 -12.13
N SER A 425 10.44 2.95 -11.97
CA SER A 425 10.20 2.31 -10.68
C SER A 425 11.03 1.03 -10.54
N ASP A 426 11.57 0.81 -9.36
CA ASP A 426 12.32 -0.42 -9.04
C ASP A 426 11.38 -1.62 -8.92
N ALA A 427 10.15 -1.37 -8.43
CA ALA A 427 9.10 -2.37 -8.27
C ALA A 427 7.71 -1.82 -8.62
N ILE A 428 6.88 -2.65 -9.26
CA ILE A 428 5.46 -2.39 -9.52
C ILE A 428 4.60 -3.44 -8.85
N VAL A 429 3.69 -3.01 -8.00
CA VAL A 429 2.72 -3.85 -7.29
C VAL A 429 1.38 -3.73 -7.99
N GLU A 430 1.03 -4.72 -8.78
CA GLU A 430 -0.32 -4.86 -9.36
C GLU A 430 -1.24 -5.43 -8.29
N VAL A 431 -2.04 -4.56 -7.66
CA VAL A 431 -2.82 -4.91 -6.47
C VAL A 431 -3.87 -5.94 -6.81
N GLU A 432 -4.60 -5.82 -7.93
CA GLU A 432 -5.66 -6.77 -8.34
C GLU A 432 -5.15 -8.23 -8.35
N GLU A 433 -4.03 -8.47 -9.01
CA GLU A 433 -3.47 -9.81 -9.24
C GLU A 433 -2.51 -10.26 -8.12
N ALA A 434 -2.36 -9.44 -7.08
CA ALA A 434 -1.33 -9.57 -6.04
C ALA A 434 0.06 -9.84 -6.65
N ARG A 435 0.41 -9.17 -7.75
CA ARG A 435 1.64 -9.44 -8.51
C ARG A 435 2.66 -8.33 -8.28
N ILE A 436 3.86 -8.72 -7.84
CA ILE A 436 4.97 -7.80 -7.58
C ILE A 436 6.02 -8.01 -8.67
N GLN A 437 6.20 -6.99 -9.51
CA GLN A 437 7.17 -6.99 -10.61
C GLN A 437 8.37 -6.16 -10.21
N ILE A 438 9.50 -6.83 -9.99
CA ILE A 438 10.79 -6.18 -9.78
C ILE A 438 11.60 -6.41 -11.04
N GLN A 439 12.24 -5.41 -11.63
CA GLN A 439 13.05 -5.59 -12.83
C GLN A 439 14.48 -5.99 -12.51
N ASP A 440 15.07 -5.31 -11.53
CA ASP A 440 16.45 -5.51 -11.10
C ASP A 440 16.65 -6.91 -10.47
N PRO A 441 17.51 -7.77 -11.05
CA PRO A 441 17.81 -9.08 -10.49
C PRO A 441 18.48 -9.01 -9.10
N GLU A 442 19.24 -7.96 -8.79
CA GLU A 442 19.89 -7.80 -7.49
C GLU A 442 18.86 -7.48 -6.40
N LEU A 443 17.90 -6.59 -6.69
CA LEU A 443 16.76 -6.36 -5.81
C LEU A 443 15.89 -7.61 -5.64
N ARG A 444 15.64 -8.40 -6.70
CA ARG A 444 14.94 -9.69 -6.57
C ARG A 444 15.67 -10.66 -5.64
N LYS A 445 17.00 -10.76 -5.77
CA LYS A 445 17.83 -11.60 -4.89
C LYS A 445 17.77 -11.11 -3.45
N SER A 446 17.79 -9.80 -3.25
CA SER A 446 17.68 -9.14 -1.94
C SER A 446 16.32 -9.33 -1.29
N LEU A 447 15.26 -9.55 -2.07
CA LEU A 447 13.89 -9.75 -1.57
C LEU A 447 13.43 -11.22 -1.58
N SER A 448 14.34 -12.16 -1.84
CA SER A 448 14.03 -13.59 -1.75
C SER A 448 13.74 -13.96 -0.30
N LEU A 449 12.52 -14.45 -0.04
CA LEU A 449 12.11 -14.90 1.29
C LEU A 449 12.90 -16.14 1.73
N THR A 450 13.41 -16.12 2.96
CA THR A 450 14.08 -17.25 3.59
C THR A 450 13.07 -18.32 4.04
N THR A 451 13.55 -19.44 4.57
CA THR A 451 12.65 -20.43 5.20
C THR A 451 11.94 -19.83 6.42
N ALA A 452 12.64 -19.06 7.25
CA ALA A 452 12.06 -18.44 8.43
C ALA A 452 10.99 -17.40 8.04
N ASP A 453 11.24 -16.60 6.98
CA ASP A 453 10.24 -15.67 6.43
C ASP A 453 8.99 -16.42 5.94
N LEU A 454 9.19 -17.54 5.23
CA LEU A 454 8.08 -18.34 4.70
C LEU A 454 7.27 -18.98 5.83
N ARG A 455 7.92 -19.47 6.90
CA ARG A 455 7.22 -19.98 8.09
C ARG A 455 6.40 -18.90 8.76
N PHE A 456 6.95 -17.69 8.90
CA PHE A 456 6.22 -16.53 9.44
C PHE A 456 5.00 -16.19 8.58
N ALA A 457 5.18 -16.10 7.26
CA ALA A 457 4.08 -15.85 6.33
C ALA A 457 3.00 -16.93 6.40
N ASP A 458 3.38 -18.22 6.40
CA ASP A 458 2.46 -19.35 6.49
C ASP A 458 1.69 -19.34 7.81
N TYR A 459 2.38 -19.00 8.91
CA TYR A 459 1.76 -18.82 10.22
C TYR A 459 0.65 -17.75 10.18
N LEU A 460 0.91 -16.57 9.60
CA LEU A 460 -0.11 -15.53 9.44
C LEU A 460 -1.29 -16.00 8.58
N VAL A 461 -1.00 -16.58 7.41
CA VAL A 461 -2.03 -17.07 6.48
C VAL A 461 -2.91 -18.11 7.17
N LYS A 462 -2.31 -19.06 7.89
CA LYS A 462 -3.02 -20.10 8.63
C LYS A 462 -4.04 -19.50 9.60
N HIS A 463 -3.62 -18.60 10.50
CA HIS A 463 -4.52 -18.02 11.51
C HIS A 463 -5.62 -17.16 10.88
N VAL A 464 -5.31 -16.44 9.80
CA VAL A 464 -6.31 -15.65 9.07
C VAL A 464 -7.34 -16.52 8.34
N THR A 465 -6.93 -17.71 7.85
CA THR A 465 -7.80 -18.63 7.09
C THR A 465 -8.58 -19.60 7.96
N GLU A 466 -8.03 -20.07 9.08
CA GLU A 466 -8.67 -21.05 9.97
C GLU A 466 -9.73 -20.40 10.86
N ASN A 467 -9.54 -19.14 11.27
CA ASN A 467 -10.51 -18.39 12.08
C ASN A 467 -11.66 -17.77 11.23
N ARG A 468 -12.07 -18.44 10.14
CA ARG A 468 -13.10 -17.92 9.24
C ARG A 468 -14.53 -18.19 9.71
N ASP A 469 -14.73 -19.19 10.57
CA ASP A 469 -16.05 -19.64 11.02
C ASP A 469 -16.49 -19.05 12.38
N ASP A 470 -15.58 -18.45 13.15
CA ASP A 470 -15.86 -17.74 14.43
C ASP A 470 -16.34 -16.28 14.21
N VAL A 471 -16.83 -15.97 13.01
CA VAL A 471 -17.38 -14.65 12.65
C VAL A 471 -18.74 -14.40 13.33
N PHE A 472 -19.36 -15.43 13.93
CA PHE A 472 -20.66 -15.33 14.58
C PHE A 472 -20.65 -14.76 16.02
N LEU A 473 -19.49 -14.38 16.57
CA LEU A 473 -19.37 -13.57 17.80
C LEU A 473 -18.32 -12.44 17.64
N ASP A 474 -18.76 -11.30 17.10
CA ASP A 474 -18.18 -9.96 17.32
C ASP A 474 -16.72 -9.68 16.93
N GLY A 475 -16.07 -10.44 16.04
CA GLY A 475 -14.70 -10.09 15.63
C GLY A 475 -13.70 -10.02 16.80
N THR A 476 -14.02 -10.73 17.89
CA THR A 476 -13.28 -10.78 19.16
C THR A 476 -12.13 -11.78 19.16
N GLY A 477 -11.99 -12.56 18.09
CA GLY A 477 -10.82 -13.39 17.85
C GLY A 477 -9.59 -12.51 17.69
N TRP A 478 -8.82 -12.38 18.79
CA TRP A 478 -7.59 -11.60 18.78
C TRP A 478 -6.61 -12.16 17.75
N GLU A 479 -6.38 -13.48 17.73
CA GLU A 479 -5.51 -14.12 16.75
C GLU A 479 -6.11 -14.13 15.33
N GLY A 480 -5.30 -13.72 14.34
CA GLY A 480 -5.75 -13.55 12.96
C GLY A 480 -6.54 -12.26 12.69
N GLY A 481 -6.83 -11.45 13.73
CA GLY A 481 -7.37 -10.10 13.59
C GLY A 481 -6.32 -9.06 13.18
N ASP A 482 -6.77 -7.87 12.80
CA ASP A 482 -5.91 -6.80 12.27
C ASP A 482 -4.85 -6.32 13.29
N GLU A 483 -5.23 -6.12 14.55
CA GLU A 483 -4.33 -5.73 15.64
C GLU A 483 -3.23 -6.78 15.87
N TRP A 484 -3.61 -8.05 15.87
CA TRP A 484 -2.67 -9.16 16.05
C TRP A 484 -1.68 -9.25 14.91
N ILE A 485 -2.11 -9.09 13.66
CA ILE A 485 -1.19 -9.07 12.51
C ILE A 485 -0.17 -7.93 12.66
N ARG A 486 -0.60 -6.73 13.05
CA ARG A 486 0.33 -5.61 13.31
C ARG A 486 1.31 -5.94 14.43
N ALA A 487 0.85 -6.58 15.51
CA ALA A 487 1.72 -7.04 16.60
C ALA A 487 2.75 -8.07 16.12
N GLN A 488 2.36 -8.99 15.22
CA GLN A 488 3.28 -9.97 14.64
C GLN A 488 4.37 -9.30 13.79
N PHE A 489 4.03 -8.30 12.97
CA PHE A 489 5.03 -7.52 12.21
C PHE A 489 5.90 -6.63 13.12
N THR A 490 5.33 -6.11 14.21
CA THR A 490 6.09 -5.37 15.24
C THR A 490 7.13 -6.28 15.89
N LEU A 491 6.75 -7.49 16.29
CA LEU A 491 7.68 -8.49 16.83
C LEU A 491 8.77 -8.86 15.81
N TYR A 492 8.38 -9.10 14.55
CA TYR A 492 9.33 -9.39 13.47
C TYR A 492 10.39 -8.29 13.33
N LEU A 493 9.96 -7.02 13.31
CA LEU A 493 10.84 -5.86 13.15
C LEU A 493 11.70 -5.61 14.39
N HIS A 494 11.12 -5.68 15.59
CA HIS A 494 11.86 -5.53 16.84
C HIS A 494 12.94 -6.60 16.98
N SER A 495 12.62 -7.87 16.71
CA SER A 495 13.61 -8.94 16.73
C SER A 495 14.70 -8.76 15.67
N LEU A 496 14.37 -8.24 14.48
CA LEU A 496 15.35 -7.91 13.44
C LEU A 496 16.32 -6.83 13.94
N LEU A 497 15.79 -5.75 14.51
CA LEU A 497 16.56 -4.62 15.04
C LEU A 497 17.43 -5.05 16.23
N SER A 498 16.86 -5.75 17.20
CA SER A 498 17.60 -6.31 18.36
C SER A 498 18.73 -7.23 17.93
N SER A 499 18.53 -8.04 16.88
CA SER A 499 19.58 -8.88 16.30
C SER A 499 20.79 -8.07 15.82
N THR A 500 20.57 -6.88 15.25
CA THR A 500 21.68 -6.05 14.75
C THR A 500 22.56 -5.47 15.86
N LEU A 501 22.04 -5.36 17.09
CA LEU A 501 22.77 -4.82 18.23
C LEU A 501 23.68 -5.85 18.91
N GLN A 502 23.57 -7.14 18.55
CA GLN A 502 24.39 -8.21 19.13
C GLN A 502 25.81 -8.22 18.54
N GLN A 503 26.79 -8.64 19.34
CA GLN A 503 28.20 -8.72 18.91
C GLN A 503 28.40 -9.76 17.79
N ASP A 504 27.77 -10.94 17.90
CA ASP A 504 27.80 -12.01 16.90
C ASP A 504 26.52 -12.07 16.06
N ASN A 505 26.17 -10.95 15.43
CA ASN A 505 24.88 -10.80 14.75
C ASN A 505 24.76 -11.57 13.42
N GLU A 506 25.84 -12.01 12.79
CA GLU A 506 25.80 -12.65 11.46
C GLU A 506 24.90 -13.88 11.43
N ARG A 507 25.02 -14.75 12.45
CA ARG A 507 24.21 -15.97 12.55
C ARG A 507 22.74 -15.66 12.79
N LEU A 508 22.44 -14.67 13.62
CA LEU A 508 21.08 -14.25 13.96
C LEU A 508 20.38 -13.59 12.76
N LEU A 509 21.15 -12.86 11.95
CA LEU A 509 20.65 -12.13 10.78
C LEU A 509 20.54 -13.01 9.53
N ALA A 510 21.21 -14.17 9.50
CA ALA A 510 21.18 -15.09 8.36
C ALA A 510 19.75 -15.55 8.00
N ASP A 511 18.90 -15.77 9.01
CA ASP A 511 17.50 -16.18 8.81
C ASP A 511 16.61 -15.09 8.24
N TYR A 512 17.05 -13.83 8.23
CA TYR A 512 16.37 -12.72 7.53
C TYR A 512 16.85 -12.56 6.07
N GLY A 513 17.93 -13.26 5.69
CA GLY A 513 18.53 -13.25 4.36
C GLY A 513 19.71 -12.28 4.26
N ALA A 514 20.92 -12.81 4.11
CA ALA A 514 22.14 -11.99 4.05
C ALA A 514 22.12 -10.87 2.98
N PRO A 515 21.63 -11.09 1.74
CA PRO A 515 21.53 -10.01 0.75
C PRO A 515 20.55 -8.89 1.17
N PHE A 516 19.41 -9.25 1.77
CA PHE A 516 18.46 -8.28 2.32
C PHE A 516 19.12 -7.42 3.40
N ILE A 517 19.78 -8.07 4.37
CA ILE A 517 20.41 -7.39 5.51
C ILE A 517 21.51 -6.44 5.05
N ALA A 518 22.36 -6.87 4.11
CA ALA A 518 23.40 -6.02 3.56
C ALA A 518 22.81 -4.76 2.88
N ALA A 519 21.74 -4.94 2.09
CA ALA A 519 21.05 -3.83 1.42
C ALA A 519 20.28 -2.92 2.40
N TRP A 520 19.68 -3.49 3.44
CA TRP A 520 18.93 -2.72 4.44
C TRP A 520 19.84 -1.91 5.35
N LYS A 521 21.00 -2.45 5.77
CA LYS A 521 21.94 -1.74 6.65
C LYS A 521 22.53 -0.45 6.06
N ILE A 522 22.45 -0.25 4.74
CA ILE A 522 22.90 0.98 4.08
C ILE A 522 21.79 2.02 3.89
N THR A 523 20.54 1.67 4.19
CA THR A 523 19.37 2.56 4.05
C THR A 523 19.41 3.73 5.03
N HIS A 524 18.66 4.78 4.72
CA HIS A 524 18.54 5.93 5.61
C HIS A 524 17.88 5.55 6.93
N ASN A 525 16.73 4.85 6.89
CA ASN A 525 16.00 4.45 8.09
C ASN A 525 16.87 3.67 9.08
N TYR A 526 17.61 2.67 8.60
CA TYR A 526 18.47 1.88 9.49
C TYR A 526 19.60 2.72 10.07
N ARG A 527 20.29 3.51 9.25
CA ARG A 527 21.43 4.32 9.71
C ARG A 527 21.03 5.36 10.75
N VAL A 528 19.86 5.98 10.58
CA VAL A 528 19.32 6.93 11.56
C VAL A 528 18.95 6.20 12.85
N TRP A 529 18.18 5.12 12.74
CA TRP A 529 17.80 4.34 13.93
C TRP A 529 19.02 3.83 14.69
N PHE A 530 20.00 3.23 14.01
CA PHE A 530 21.20 2.66 14.64
C PHE A 530 22.12 3.72 15.28
N SER A 531 22.00 4.99 14.87
CA SER A 531 22.78 6.09 15.47
C SER A 531 22.25 6.52 16.84
N ASN A 532 21.05 6.10 17.23
CA ASN A 532 20.41 6.43 18.50
C ASN A 532 20.44 5.23 19.46
N LYS A 533 20.27 5.51 20.76
CA LYS A 533 20.11 4.47 21.79
C LYS A 533 18.63 4.23 22.04
N HIS A 534 18.25 2.96 22.09
CA HIS A 534 16.87 2.51 22.28
C HIS A 534 16.77 1.63 23.52
N PRO A 535 16.43 2.20 24.71
CA PRO A 535 16.41 1.45 25.96
C PRO A 535 15.49 0.22 25.91
N GLY A 536 14.36 0.32 25.21
CA GLY A 536 13.40 -0.78 25.06
C GLY A 536 13.97 -2.01 24.36
N MET A 537 15.01 -1.85 23.52
CA MET A 537 15.61 -2.97 22.78
C MET A 537 16.28 -4.02 23.67
N ALA A 538 16.68 -3.66 24.89
CA ALA A 538 17.33 -4.59 25.82
C ALA A 538 16.43 -5.76 26.24
N ALA A 539 15.11 -5.58 26.20
CA ALA A 539 14.12 -6.60 26.57
C ALA A 539 13.69 -7.48 25.38
N ILE A 540 14.10 -7.14 24.15
CA ILE A 540 13.66 -7.82 22.93
C ILE A 540 14.57 -8.99 22.61
N THR A 541 13.98 -10.18 22.47
CA THR A 541 14.69 -11.39 22.04
C THR A 541 15.24 -11.24 20.61
N PRO A 542 16.56 -11.37 20.39
CA PRO A 542 17.17 -11.34 19.07
C PRO A 542 17.00 -12.68 18.33
N GLY A 543 17.16 -12.64 17.01
CA GLY A 543 16.96 -13.75 16.08
C GLY A 543 15.58 -13.72 15.43
N HIS A 544 15.45 -14.34 14.26
CA HIS A 544 14.16 -14.39 13.57
C HIS A 544 13.13 -15.16 14.41
N PRO A 545 11.89 -14.65 14.65
CA PRO A 545 10.91 -15.32 15.50
C PRO A 545 10.50 -16.74 15.07
N PHE A 546 10.83 -17.14 13.84
CA PHE A 546 10.51 -18.41 13.20
C PHE A 546 11.79 -19.16 12.73
N GLN A 547 12.95 -18.82 13.32
CA GLN A 547 14.20 -19.54 13.13
C GLN A 547 14.08 -21.00 13.62
N GLY A 548 14.85 -21.92 13.02
CA GLY A 548 14.84 -23.32 13.42
C GLY A 548 15.33 -24.27 12.35
N GLN A 549 15.59 -25.53 12.74
CA GLN A 549 16.15 -26.56 11.85
C GLN A 549 15.24 -26.87 10.66
N TYR A 550 15.84 -27.28 9.55
CA TYR A 550 15.13 -27.59 8.31
C TYR A 550 14.35 -28.91 8.42
N SER A 551 13.11 -28.91 7.95
CA SER A 551 12.17 -30.04 8.04
C SER A 551 11.52 -30.36 6.69
N VAL A 552 10.87 -31.52 6.58
CA VAL A 552 10.11 -31.90 5.37
C VAL A 552 8.95 -30.93 5.11
N ALA A 553 8.37 -30.34 6.15
CA ALA A 553 7.36 -29.30 6.02
C ALA A 553 7.91 -28.07 5.27
N ASP A 554 9.18 -27.72 5.47
CA ASP A 554 9.83 -26.59 4.80
C ASP A 554 10.06 -26.84 3.31
N VAL A 555 10.36 -28.09 2.93
CA VAL A 555 10.46 -28.48 1.51
C VAL A 555 9.12 -28.29 0.82
N LYS A 556 8.04 -28.76 1.46
CA LYS A 556 6.67 -28.61 0.95
C LYS A 556 6.29 -27.12 0.83
N LEU A 557 6.58 -26.33 1.86
CA LEU A 557 6.30 -24.89 1.89
C LEU A 557 7.03 -24.15 0.75
N ARG A 558 8.33 -24.40 0.57
CA ARG A 558 9.12 -23.81 -0.52
C ARG A 558 8.63 -24.22 -1.90
N LEU A 559 8.24 -25.49 -2.08
CA LEU A 559 7.70 -25.98 -3.35
C LEU A 559 6.38 -25.28 -3.69
N SER A 560 5.43 -25.24 -2.73
CA SER A 560 4.15 -24.55 -2.88
C SER A 560 4.35 -23.07 -3.25
N HIS A 561 5.23 -22.38 -2.54
CA HIS A 561 5.60 -21.00 -2.80
C HIS A 561 6.16 -20.80 -4.22
N SER A 562 7.08 -21.68 -4.65
CA SER A 562 7.69 -21.61 -5.99
C SER A 562 6.68 -21.86 -7.10
N VAL A 563 5.70 -22.74 -6.89
CA VAL A 563 4.65 -23.05 -7.88
C VAL A 563 3.63 -21.91 -7.97
N GLN A 564 3.22 -21.32 -6.84
CA GLN A 564 2.26 -20.21 -6.79
C GLN A 564 2.83 -18.90 -7.38
N ASN A 565 4.13 -18.66 -7.25
CA ASN A 565 4.77 -17.42 -7.72
C ASN A 565 5.29 -17.46 -9.17
N SER A 566 5.47 -18.65 -9.77
CA SER A 566 6.00 -18.77 -11.13
C SER A 566 4.89 -18.77 -12.18
N GLU A 567 5.03 -18.01 -13.27
CA GLU A 567 4.10 -18.07 -14.42
C GLU A 567 4.09 -19.46 -15.08
N ARG A 568 5.21 -20.19 -15.04
CA ARG A 568 5.29 -21.60 -15.46
C ARG A 568 4.66 -22.52 -14.42
N GLY A 569 4.84 -22.23 -13.13
CA GLY A 569 4.22 -22.97 -12.01
C GLY A 569 2.70 -22.89 -12.01
N LYS A 570 2.11 -21.71 -12.30
CA LYS A 570 0.67 -21.51 -12.49
C LYS A 570 0.11 -22.34 -13.66
N LYS A 571 0.84 -22.41 -14.78
CA LYS A 571 0.47 -23.26 -15.95
C LYS A 571 0.54 -24.75 -15.61
N ILE A 572 1.53 -25.18 -14.82
CA ILE A 572 1.67 -26.58 -14.37
C ILE A 572 0.59 -26.92 -13.32
N GLY A 573 0.29 -26.02 -12.40
CA GLY A 573 -0.77 -26.18 -11.40
C GLY A 573 -2.16 -26.25 -12.04
N SER A 574 -2.45 -25.42 -13.04
CA SER A 574 -3.70 -25.54 -13.81
C SER A 574 -3.75 -26.83 -14.62
N ALA A 575 -2.63 -27.23 -15.25
CA ALA A 575 -2.52 -28.49 -15.97
C ALA A 575 -2.69 -29.72 -15.05
N MET A 576 -2.19 -29.64 -13.81
CA MET A 576 -2.33 -30.68 -12.80
C MET A 576 -3.76 -30.77 -12.29
N MET A 577 -4.44 -29.65 -12.04
CA MET A 577 -5.87 -29.62 -11.69
C MET A 577 -6.77 -30.11 -12.83
N THR A 578 -6.47 -29.79 -14.09
CA THR A 578 -7.21 -30.33 -15.25
C THR A 578 -6.94 -31.83 -15.42
N THR A 579 -5.71 -32.28 -15.19
CA THR A 579 -5.37 -33.71 -15.24
C THR A 579 -6.03 -34.48 -14.09
N SER A 580 -6.11 -33.90 -12.88
CA SER A 580 -6.86 -34.48 -11.77
C SER A 580 -8.36 -34.56 -12.07
N ARG A 581 -8.94 -33.53 -12.71
CA ARG A 581 -10.35 -33.53 -13.10
C ARG A 581 -10.63 -34.56 -14.20
N SER A 582 -9.72 -34.72 -15.16
CA SER A 582 -9.78 -35.77 -16.20
C SER A 582 -9.55 -37.17 -15.63
N MET A 583 -8.60 -37.37 -14.71
CA MET A 583 -8.38 -38.66 -14.04
C MET A 583 -9.51 -39.06 -13.10
N VAL A 584 -10.19 -38.10 -12.45
CA VAL A 584 -11.39 -38.38 -11.64
C VAL A 584 -12.59 -38.73 -12.55
N GLN A 585 -12.72 -38.10 -13.72
CA GLN A 585 -13.72 -38.47 -14.71
C GLN A 585 -13.42 -39.83 -15.37
N THR A 586 -12.15 -40.13 -15.68
CA THR A 586 -11.71 -41.45 -16.16
C THR A 586 -11.84 -42.51 -15.06
N GLY A 587 -11.57 -42.17 -13.79
CA GLY A 587 -11.78 -43.04 -12.64
C GLY A 587 -13.25 -43.37 -12.39
N LYS A 588 -14.17 -42.44 -12.67
CA LYS A 588 -15.61 -42.70 -12.68
C LYS A 588 -16.04 -43.62 -13.82
N ALA A 589 -15.42 -43.52 -14.99
CA ALA A 589 -15.71 -44.37 -16.15
C ALA A 589 -15.15 -45.80 -16.01
N VAL A 590 -14.01 -45.97 -15.32
CA VAL A 590 -13.40 -47.29 -15.06
C VAL A 590 -14.04 -47.99 -13.84
N GLY A 591 -14.67 -47.24 -12.93
CA GLY A 591 -15.34 -47.80 -11.75
C GLY A 591 -16.65 -48.55 -12.00
N GLN A 592 -17.17 -48.57 -13.23
CA GLN A 592 -18.43 -49.26 -13.58
C GLN A 592 -18.26 -50.57 -14.37
N SER A 593 -17.03 -51.03 -14.65
CA SER A 593 -16.80 -52.31 -15.33
C SER A 593 -15.86 -53.24 -14.54
N VAL A 594 -16.48 -54.18 -13.83
CA VAL A 594 -16.03 -55.55 -13.50
C VAL A 594 -14.51 -55.79 -13.33
N GLY A 595 -14.10 -55.92 -12.07
CA GLY A 595 -13.34 -57.08 -11.57
C GLY A 595 -11.92 -57.33 -12.08
N GLY A 596 -10.92 -56.92 -11.29
CA GLY A 596 -9.59 -57.54 -11.25
C GLY A 596 -8.40 -56.58 -11.44
N ALA A 597 -7.44 -56.68 -10.52
CA ALA A 597 -6.09 -56.09 -10.55
C ALA A 597 -5.92 -54.59 -10.20
N LEU A 598 -5.78 -54.29 -8.89
CA LEU A 598 -5.14 -53.07 -8.40
C LEU A 598 -4.06 -53.39 -7.35
N THR A 599 -2.85 -53.70 -7.80
CA THR A 599 -1.64 -53.70 -6.95
C THR A 599 -0.42 -52.99 -7.56
N SER A 600 -0.54 -52.32 -8.73
CA SER A 600 0.64 -51.79 -9.44
C SER A 600 0.87 -50.26 -9.39
N ALA A 601 0.05 -49.48 -8.67
CA ALA A 601 0.19 -48.01 -8.68
C ALA A 601 0.97 -47.39 -7.49
N LYS A 602 1.64 -48.19 -6.65
CA LYS A 602 2.51 -47.67 -5.56
C LYS A 602 4.00 -47.62 -5.92
N SER A 603 4.45 -48.28 -6.98
CA SER A 603 5.88 -48.38 -7.34
C SER A 603 6.38 -47.22 -8.22
N ALA A 604 5.51 -46.59 -9.02
CA ALA A 604 5.93 -45.53 -9.95
C ALA A 604 6.23 -44.18 -9.26
N MET A 605 5.64 -43.90 -8.09
CA MET A 605 5.90 -42.63 -7.38
C MET A 605 7.23 -42.64 -6.61
N SER A 606 7.73 -43.80 -6.16
CA SER A 606 9.01 -43.87 -5.42
C SER A 606 10.23 -43.75 -6.33
N SER A 607 10.14 -44.20 -7.59
CA SER A 607 11.23 -44.10 -8.59
C SER A 607 11.49 -42.67 -9.06
N TRP A 608 10.44 -41.83 -9.11
CA TRP A 608 10.59 -40.44 -9.53
C TRP A 608 11.25 -39.57 -8.43
N PHE A 609 10.93 -39.82 -7.17
CA PHE A 609 11.53 -39.11 -6.03
C PHE A 609 12.99 -39.53 -5.73
N SER A 610 13.40 -40.76 -6.05
CA SER A 610 14.79 -41.20 -5.85
C SER A 610 15.77 -40.61 -6.87
N THR A 611 15.29 -40.21 -8.06
CA THR A 611 16.13 -39.69 -9.15
C THR A 611 16.48 -38.19 -8.96
N LEU A 612 15.72 -37.45 -8.15
CA LEU A 612 15.96 -36.03 -7.88
C LEU A 612 16.88 -35.78 -6.65
N ALA A 613 17.23 -36.84 -5.91
CA ALA A 613 17.93 -36.75 -4.63
C ALA A 613 19.40 -37.22 -4.67
N GLN A 614 20.01 -37.40 -5.84
CA GLN A 614 21.43 -37.75 -5.92
C GLN A 614 22.32 -36.50 -6.07
N PRO A 615 23.37 -36.34 -5.23
CA PRO A 615 24.44 -35.38 -5.50
C PRO A 615 25.31 -35.88 -6.65
N ALA A 616 25.86 -34.97 -7.45
CA ALA A 616 26.79 -35.29 -8.53
C ALA A 616 28.04 -36.03 -8.00
N PRO A 617 28.53 -37.09 -8.67
CA PRO A 617 29.73 -37.80 -8.23
C PRO A 617 30.99 -36.98 -8.53
N ILE A 618 31.88 -36.91 -7.54
CA ILE A 618 33.24 -36.38 -7.63
C ILE A 618 34.07 -37.33 -8.49
N ALA A 619 34.60 -36.84 -9.61
CA ALA A 619 35.57 -37.56 -10.41
C ALA A 619 36.91 -37.64 -9.67
N THR A 620 37.24 -38.83 -9.15
CA THR A 620 38.59 -39.18 -8.69
C THR A 620 39.23 -40.06 -9.75
N THR A 621 40.21 -39.52 -10.47
CA THR A 621 41.09 -40.26 -11.37
C THR A 621 42.13 -41.00 -10.55
N ALA A 622 42.00 -42.33 -10.44
CA ALA A 622 43.07 -43.21 -10.00
C ALA A 622 43.84 -43.71 -11.24
N SER A 623 45.11 -43.33 -11.37
CA SER A 623 46.08 -43.94 -12.28
C SER A 623 46.71 -45.17 -11.61
N PRO A 624 46.96 -46.27 -12.35
CA PRO A 624 47.66 -47.43 -11.80
C PRO A 624 49.18 -47.29 -11.97
N ASP A 625 49.94 -47.39 -10.88
CA ASP A 625 51.37 -47.70 -10.95
C ASP A 625 51.58 -49.22 -11.00
N PRO A 626 52.60 -49.66 -11.76
CA PRO A 626 53.50 -50.65 -11.20
C PRO A 626 54.99 -50.29 -11.37
N ALA A 627 55.70 -50.49 -10.26
CA ALA A 627 57.03 -51.08 -10.13
C ALA A 627 58.32 -50.26 -10.42
N THR A 628 59.18 -50.35 -9.39
CA THR A 628 60.65 -50.48 -9.36
C THR A 628 61.58 -49.25 -9.37
N GLU A 629 62.16 -49.02 -8.18
CA GLU A 629 63.59 -48.78 -7.86
C GLU A 629 64.39 -47.74 -8.66
N ALA A 630 64.83 -46.66 -8.01
CA ALA A 630 66.12 -46.57 -7.30
C ALA A 630 66.56 -45.11 -7.10
N LYS A 631 67.04 -44.84 -5.89
CA LYS A 631 67.71 -43.63 -5.36
C LYS A 631 69.06 -43.34 -6.08
N PRO A 632 69.69 -42.15 -5.96
CA PRO A 632 69.99 -41.41 -4.71
C PRO A 632 69.17 -40.16 -4.44
#